data_AF-A0A3M1FD18-F1
#
_entry.id   AF-A0A3M1FD18-F1
#
_cell.length_a   1.000
_cell.length_b   1.000
_cell.length_c   1.000
_cell.angle_alpha   90.00
_cell.angle_beta   90.00
_cell.angle_gamma   90.00
#
_symmetry.space_group_name_H-M   'P 1'
#
loop_
_entity.id
_entity.type
_entity.pdbx_description
1 polymer ?
#
loop_
_entity_poly.entity_id
_entity_poly.type
_entity_poly.pdbx_seq_one_letter_code
_entity_poly.pdbx_strand_id
1 'polypeptide(L)'
;MPYAVTHIIIPMLIVAIYRDYFAKHKFSKFYVVIAGIAGLLPDIDIILYWIINLFKYTPINMVHRWIFHTVFLPMIFFIIALAIPKKRMLFFMIGFGASMHLLLDYLFSGYIRPFYPFLLKQYGLNLFGGTEMGNSILLGMDAILLTLWLWWEYKRKRIKDFV
;
A
#
# COMPACT_ATOMS: atom_id res chain seq x y z
N MET A 1 -12.06 -2.65 4.60
CA MET A 1 -10.63 -2.40 4.33
C MET A 1 -10.58 -1.62 3.03
N PRO A 2 -9.65 -0.68 2.82
CA PRO A 2 -9.38 -0.23 1.46
C PRO A 2 -9.09 -1.48 0.63
N TYR A 3 -9.61 -1.53 -0.60
CA TYR A 3 -9.38 -2.68 -1.45
C TYR A 3 -7.90 -2.80 -1.79
N ALA A 4 -7.42 -4.01 -2.06
CA ALA A 4 -6.02 -4.27 -2.41
C ALA A 4 -5.52 -3.36 -3.54
N VAL A 5 -6.41 -2.97 -4.46
CA VAL A 5 -6.11 -2.06 -5.56
C VAL A 5 -5.80 -0.64 -5.05
N THR A 6 -6.53 -0.10 -4.07
CA THR A 6 -6.23 1.20 -3.44
C THR A 6 -4.79 1.21 -2.90
N HIS A 7 -4.39 0.14 -2.22
CA HIS A 7 -3.06 -0.01 -1.64
C HIS A 7 -1.95 -0.06 -2.70
N ILE A 8 -2.27 -0.37 -3.97
CA ILE A 8 -1.34 -0.29 -5.09
C ILE A 8 -1.37 1.11 -5.73
N ILE A 9 -2.57 1.61 -6.04
CA ILE A 9 -2.74 2.83 -6.84
C ILE A 9 -2.24 4.05 -6.08
N ILE A 10 -2.52 4.18 -4.77
CA ILE A 10 -2.13 5.37 -4.02
C ILE A 10 -0.60 5.52 -3.95
N PRO A 11 0.20 4.50 -3.56
CA PRO A 11 1.65 4.60 -3.61
C PRO A 11 2.18 4.91 -5.01
N MET A 12 1.62 4.26 -6.05
CA MET A 12 2.00 4.54 -7.45
C MET A 12 1.75 6.00 -7.81
N LEU A 13 0.58 6.53 -7.48
CA LEU A 13 0.19 7.89 -7.82
C LEU A 13 1.10 8.91 -7.13
N ILE A 14 1.37 8.72 -5.84
CA ILE A 14 2.26 9.62 -5.08
C ILE A 14 3.67 9.61 -5.65
N VAL A 15 4.23 8.42 -5.92
CA VAL A 15 5.59 8.30 -6.49
C VAL A 15 5.64 8.81 -7.93
N ALA A 16 4.58 8.58 -8.72
CA ALA A 16 4.47 9.12 -10.07
C ALA A 16 4.48 10.65 -10.05
N ILE A 17 3.67 11.29 -9.19
CA ILE A 17 3.65 12.74 -9.00
C ILE A 17 5.03 13.23 -8.55
N TYR A 18 5.63 12.59 -7.54
CA TYR A 18 6.96 12.96 -7.06
C TYR A 18 8.02 12.90 -8.19
N ARG A 19 8.04 11.81 -8.94
CA ARG A 19 8.88 11.64 -10.12
C ARG A 19 8.63 12.76 -11.12
N ASP A 20 7.38 13.08 -11.38
CA ASP A 20 6.99 13.92 -12.50
C ASP A 20 7.22 15.41 -12.26
N TYR A 21 7.16 15.87 -11.01
CA TYR A 21 7.38 17.27 -10.64
C TYR A 21 8.76 17.53 -10.03
N PHE A 22 9.31 16.61 -9.26
CA PHE A 22 10.54 16.83 -8.49
C PHE A 22 11.74 16.08 -9.08
N ALA A 23 11.68 14.75 -9.20
CA ALA A 23 12.85 13.96 -9.59
C ALA A 23 13.12 13.89 -11.11
N LYS A 24 12.09 14.15 -11.92
CA LYS A 24 12.05 14.12 -13.39
C LYS A 24 12.67 12.82 -13.94
N HIS A 25 13.56 12.93 -14.93
CA HIS A 25 14.16 11.80 -15.65
C HIS A 25 15.19 11.00 -14.85
N LYS A 26 15.69 11.52 -13.72
CA LYS A 26 16.65 10.81 -12.85
C LYS A 26 16.00 9.62 -12.12
N PHE A 27 14.68 9.57 -12.10
CA PHE A 27 13.91 8.55 -11.39
C PHE A 27 13.17 7.65 -12.38
N SER A 28 13.55 6.37 -12.39
CA SER A 28 12.99 5.37 -13.30
C SER A 28 11.49 5.16 -13.04
N LYS A 29 10.71 4.93 -14.10
CA LYS A 29 9.31 4.50 -13.99
C LYS A 29 9.19 3.16 -13.24
N PHE A 30 10.22 2.33 -13.29
CA PHE A 30 10.27 1.06 -12.55
C PHE A 30 10.03 1.25 -11.05
N TYR A 31 10.58 2.32 -10.46
CA TYR A 31 10.39 2.63 -9.03
C TYR A 31 8.95 3.00 -8.67
N VAL A 32 8.20 3.59 -9.62
CA VAL A 32 6.76 3.85 -9.45
C VAL A 32 6.00 2.54 -9.30
N VAL A 33 6.28 1.57 -10.18
CA VAL A 33 5.66 0.24 -10.16
C VAL A 33 6.03 -0.53 -8.89
N ILE A 34 7.32 -0.48 -8.48
CA ILE A 34 7.77 -1.13 -7.25
C ILE A 34 7.04 -0.57 -6.03
N ALA A 35 6.89 0.76 -5.91
CA ALA A 35 6.18 1.35 -4.78
C ALA A 35 4.72 0.87 -4.71
N GLY A 36 4.06 0.73 -5.86
CA GLY A 36 2.71 0.17 -5.94
C GLY A 36 2.62 -1.28 -5.48
N ILE A 37 3.41 -2.16 -6.09
CA ILE A 37 3.40 -3.60 -5.76
C ILE A 37 3.79 -3.81 -4.30
N ALA A 38 4.75 -3.05 -3.79
CA ALA A 38 5.16 -3.12 -2.39
C ALA A 38 4.07 -2.64 -1.40
N GLY A 39 3.06 -1.91 -1.88
CA GLY A 39 1.85 -1.63 -1.12
C GLY A 39 1.14 -2.92 -0.69
N LEU A 40 1.18 -3.99 -1.48
CA LEU A 40 0.57 -5.27 -1.10
C LEU A 40 1.38 -6.07 -0.09
N LEU A 41 2.60 -5.62 0.25
CA LEU A 41 3.51 -6.43 1.07
C LEU A 41 2.95 -6.74 2.47
N PRO A 42 2.27 -5.81 3.18
CA PRO A 42 1.69 -6.14 4.47
C PRO A 42 0.56 -7.18 4.40
N ASP A 43 -0.11 -7.31 3.25
CA ASP A 43 -1.20 -8.26 3.01
C ASP A 43 -0.71 -9.67 2.64
N ILE A 44 0.60 -9.91 2.63
CA ILE A 44 1.15 -11.24 2.34
C ILE A 44 0.73 -12.29 3.41
N ASP A 45 0.26 -11.85 4.59
CA ASP A 45 -0.38 -12.75 5.56
C ASP A 45 -1.68 -13.40 5.05
N ILE A 46 -2.30 -12.88 3.98
CA ILE A 46 -3.43 -13.53 3.31
C ILE A 46 -3.00 -14.85 2.66
N ILE A 47 -1.77 -14.93 2.13
CA ILE A 47 -1.23 -16.19 1.60
C ILE A 47 -1.08 -17.21 2.73
N LEU A 48 -0.59 -16.76 3.89
CA LEU A 48 -0.49 -17.60 5.08
C LEU A 48 -1.87 -18.09 5.53
N TYR A 49 -2.88 -17.22 5.49
CA TYR A 49 -4.26 -17.60 5.75
C TYR A 49 -4.72 -18.74 4.84
N TRP A 50 -4.50 -18.64 3.53
CA TRP A 50 -4.87 -19.71 2.60
C TRP A 50 -4.18 -21.03 2.92
N ILE A 51 -2.88 -21.00 3.24
CA ILE A 51 -2.11 -22.21 3.59
C ILE A 51 -2.66 -22.85 4.87
N ILE A 52 -2.92 -22.07 5.92
CA ILE A 52 -3.47 -22.59 7.19
C ILE A 52 -4.86 -23.20 6.96
N ASN A 53 -5.67 -22.56 6.13
CA ASN A 53 -7.05 -22.97 5.86
C ASN A 53 -7.15 -24.30 5.09
N LEU A 54 -6.05 -24.78 4.48
CA LEU A 54 -5.97 -26.13 3.90
C LEU A 54 -6.04 -27.24 4.95
N PHE A 55 -5.59 -26.98 6.18
CA PHE A 55 -5.52 -27.98 7.26
C PHE A 55 -6.64 -27.82 8.28
N LYS A 56 -7.04 -26.57 8.56
CA LYS A 56 -8.08 -26.25 9.54
C LYS A 56 -8.76 -24.94 9.21
N TYR A 57 -10.09 -24.94 9.23
CA TYR A 57 -10.85 -23.71 9.11
C TYR A 57 -10.41 -22.68 10.15
N THR A 58 -9.87 -21.56 9.67
CA THR A 58 -9.41 -20.44 10.50
C THR A 58 -10.04 -19.17 9.96
N PRO A 59 -10.73 -18.35 10.75
CA PRO A 59 -11.24 -17.07 10.27
C PRO A 59 -10.12 -16.13 9.79
N ILE A 60 -10.30 -15.43 8.65
CA ILE A 60 -9.27 -14.56 8.06
C ILE A 60 -8.78 -13.47 9.03
N ASN A 61 -9.67 -12.95 9.87
CA ASN A 61 -9.37 -11.94 10.89
C ASN A 61 -8.44 -12.44 12.01
N MET A 62 -8.21 -13.75 12.13
CA MET A 62 -7.23 -14.30 13.07
C MET A 62 -5.80 -14.29 12.51
N VAL A 63 -5.64 -14.23 11.19
CA VAL A 63 -4.33 -14.30 10.52
C VAL A 63 -3.93 -12.95 9.94
N HIS A 64 -4.85 -12.34 9.20
CA HIS A 64 -4.62 -11.09 8.51
C HIS A 64 -4.57 -9.91 9.49
N ARG A 65 -3.65 -8.97 9.24
CA ARG A 65 -3.36 -7.81 10.11
C ARG A 65 -2.67 -8.13 11.42
N TRP A 66 -1.99 -9.27 11.46
CA TRP A 66 -1.29 -9.68 12.67
C TRP A 66 0.22 -9.48 12.58
N ILE A 67 0.90 -10.18 11.67
CA ILE A 67 2.36 -10.26 11.65
C ILE A 67 2.97 -9.12 10.83
N PHE A 68 2.39 -8.82 9.67
CA PHE A 68 3.00 -7.88 8.72
C PHE A 68 2.45 -6.45 8.83
N HIS A 69 1.37 -6.23 9.59
CA HIS A 69 0.77 -4.91 9.80
C HIS A 69 1.44 -4.13 10.94
N THR A 70 2.77 -4.04 10.87
CA THR A 70 3.65 -3.45 11.90
C THR A 70 4.56 -2.41 11.27
N VAL A 71 4.99 -1.39 12.03
CA VAL A 71 5.91 -0.37 11.49
C VAL A 71 7.32 -0.94 11.27
N PHE A 72 7.64 -2.09 11.87
CA PHE A 72 8.92 -2.75 11.70
C PHE A 72 9.12 -3.25 10.26
N LEU A 73 8.05 -3.67 9.58
CA LEU A 73 8.13 -4.15 8.20
C LEU A 73 8.72 -3.08 7.25
N PRO A 74 8.14 -1.88 7.07
CA PRO A 74 8.75 -0.85 6.24
C PRO A 74 10.09 -0.35 6.80
N MET A 75 10.26 -0.31 8.13
CA MET A 75 11.50 0.14 8.76
C MET A 75 12.70 -0.73 8.38
N ILE A 76 12.53 -2.06 8.31
CA ILE A 76 13.60 -2.97 7.84
C ILE A 76 14.05 -2.59 6.43
N PHE A 77 13.13 -2.30 5.52
CA PHE A 77 13.48 -1.88 4.17
C PHE A 77 14.20 -0.54 4.14
N PHE A 78 13.81 0.43 4.98
CA PHE A 78 14.55 1.68 5.09
C PHE A 78 15.97 1.48 5.64
N ILE A 79 16.14 0.61 6.64
CA ILE A 79 17.47 0.27 7.18
C ILE A 79 18.33 -0.39 6.08
N ILE A 80 17.78 -1.35 5.33
CA ILE A 80 18.49 -2.01 4.22
C ILE A 80 18.83 -0.99 3.12
N ALA A 81 17.95 -0.01 2.84
CA ALA A 81 18.22 1.06 1.88
C ALA A 81 19.43 1.91 2.25
N LEU A 82 19.61 2.17 3.55
CA LEU A 82 20.78 2.88 4.08
C LEU A 82 22.05 2.02 4.00
N ALA A 83 21.94 0.72 4.33
CA ALA A 83 23.04 -0.23 4.34
C ALA A 83 23.55 -0.65 2.95
N ILE A 84 22.70 -0.64 1.91
CA ILE A 84 23.05 -1.07 0.54
C ILE A 84 22.87 0.09 -0.47
N PRO A 85 23.84 1.02 -0.58
CA PRO A 85 23.72 2.21 -1.42
C PRO A 85 23.38 1.93 -2.88
N LYS A 86 23.93 0.85 -3.46
CA LYS A 86 23.70 0.46 -4.87
C LYS A 86 22.23 0.14 -5.18
N LYS A 87 21.48 -0.33 -4.18
CA LYS A 87 20.04 -0.69 -4.31
C LYS A 87 19.15 0.19 -3.42
N ARG A 88 19.69 1.31 -2.94
CA ARG A 88 19.02 2.23 -1.99
C ARG A 88 17.60 2.60 -2.44
N MET A 89 17.46 3.03 -3.69
CA MET A 89 16.15 3.45 -4.21
C MET A 89 15.13 2.32 -4.28
N LEU A 90 15.55 1.09 -4.59
CA LEU A 90 14.66 -0.06 -4.61
C LEU A 90 14.05 -0.29 -3.22
N PHE A 91 14.90 -0.37 -2.20
CA PHE A 91 14.46 -0.63 -0.83
C PHE A 91 13.69 0.55 -0.23
N PHE A 92 14.02 1.80 -0.58
CA PHE A 92 13.19 2.95 -0.22
C PHE A 92 11.79 2.87 -0.82
N MET A 93 11.64 2.44 -2.07
CA MET A 93 10.32 2.29 -2.67
C MET A 93 9.51 1.14 -2.05
N ILE A 94 10.17 0.05 -1.68
CA ILE A 94 9.50 -1.06 -0.99
C ILE A 94 9.01 -0.60 0.39
N GLY A 95 9.88 0.04 1.17
CA GLY A 95 9.51 0.61 2.47
C GLY A 95 8.43 1.67 2.35
N PHE A 96 8.48 2.53 1.33
CA PHE A 96 7.45 3.54 1.08
C PHE A 96 6.10 2.91 0.75
N GLY A 97 6.04 1.92 -0.14
CA GLY A 97 4.81 1.20 -0.47
C GLY A 97 4.18 0.56 0.76
N ALA A 98 4.97 -0.20 1.53
CA ALA A 98 4.50 -0.82 2.77
C ALA A 98 4.05 0.22 3.82
N SER A 99 4.77 1.34 3.97
CA SER A 99 4.34 2.43 4.86
C SER A 99 3.00 3.03 4.44
N MET A 100 2.81 3.27 3.13
CA MET A 100 1.56 3.80 2.62
C MET A 100 0.41 2.83 2.84
N HIS A 101 0.64 1.52 2.71
CA HIS A 101 -0.37 0.52 3.07
C HIS A 101 -0.81 0.64 4.53
N LEU A 102 0.13 0.65 5.47
CA LEU A 102 -0.19 0.79 6.90
C LEU A 102 -0.91 2.10 7.19
N LEU A 103 -0.52 3.19 6.53
CA LEU A 103 -1.16 4.49 6.67
C LEU A 103 -2.62 4.45 6.17
N LEU A 104 -2.88 3.82 5.03
CA LEU A 104 -4.22 3.70 4.46
C LEU A 104 -5.13 2.82 5.33
N ASP A 105 -4.61 1.72 5.84
CA ASP A 105 -5.31 0.85 6.78
C ASP A 105 -5.63 1.57 8.10
N TYR A 106 -4.68 2.35 8.61
CA TYR A 106 -4.88 3.18 9.79
C TYR A 106 -5.94 4.26 9.56
N LEU A 107 -5.91 4.94 8.41
CA LEU A 107 -6.82 6.05 8.12
C LEU A 107 -8.24 5.57 7.79
N PHE A 108 -8.38 4.65 6.84
CA PHE A 108 -9.64 4.50 6.12
C PHE A 108 -10.47 3.32 6.59
N SER A 109 -9.87 2.16 6.82
CA SER A 109 -10.65 1.01 7.28
C SER A 109 -9.78 -0.07 7.88
N GLY A 110 -9.92 -0.26 9.19
CA GLY A 110 -9.25 -1.32 9.90
C GLY A 110 -8.56 -0.93 11.19
N TYR A 111 -7.50 -1.68 11.43
CA TYR A 111 -6.52 -1.38 12.43
C TYR A 111 -5.16 -1.90 11.95
N ILE A 112 -4.10 -1.31 12.47
CA ILE A 112 -2.75 -1.85 12.42
C ILE A 112 -2.30 -2.20 13.84
N ARG A 113 -1.26 -3.03 13.95
CA ARG A 113 -0.59 -3.36 15.21
C ARG A 113 0.86 -2.89 15.12
N PRO A 114 1.11 -1.58 15.20
CA PRO A 114 2.37 -0.97 14.80
C PRO A 114 3.56 -1.59 15.52
N PHE A 115 3.39 -1.97 16.78
CA PHE A 115 4.46 -2.43 17.66
C PHE A 115 4.38 -3.94 17.99
N TYR A 116 3.63 -4.75 17.24
CA TYR A 116 3.68 -6.21 17.39
C TYR A 116 5.10 -6.73 17.04
N PRO A 117 5.67 -7.72 17.76
CA PRO A 117 5.06 -8.52 18.84
C PRO A 117 5.17 -7.92 20.26
N PHE A 118 5.84 -6.77 20.43
CA PHE A 118 6.09 -6.18 21.75
C PHE A 118 4.83 -5.58 22.40
N LEU A 119 3.88 -5.11 21.60
CA LEU A 119 2.60 -4.55 22.08
C LEU A 119 1.44 -5.03 21.20
N LEU A 120 0.45 -5.66 21.82
CA LEU A 120 -0.73 -6.22 21.14
C LEU A 120 -1.84 -5.21 20.84
N LYS A 121 -1.63 -3.93 21.16
CA LYS A 121 -2.63 -2.87 21.01
C LYS A 121 -2.88 -2.55 19.53
N GLN A 122 -4.16 -2.44 19.18
CA GLN A 122 -4.65 -2.10 17.84
C GLN A 122 -4.87 -0.59 17.71
N TYR A 123 -4.57 -0.04 16.54
CA TYR A 123 -4.74 1.39 16.25
C TYR A 123 -5.37 1.58 14.87
N GLY A 124 -6.40 2.42 14.78
CA GLY A 124 -7.05 2.79 13.52
C GLY A 124 -8.00 3.96 13.74
N LEU A 125 -7.92 4.99 12.90
CA LEU A 125 -8.82 6.14 12.93
C LEU A 125 -10.18 5.82 12.33
N ASN A 126 -10.24 4.92 11.34
CA ASN A 126 -11.48 4.48 10.70
C ASN A 126 -12.34 5.66 10.23
N LEU A 127 -11.75 6.61 9.48
CA LEU A 127 -12.41 7.85 9.04
C LEU A 127 -13.74 7.63 8.31
N PHE A 128 -13.92 6.47 7.67
CA PHE A 128 -15.14 6.08 6.96
C PHE A 128 -15.86 4.89 7.59
N GLY A 129 -15.42 4.42 8.76
CA GLY A 129 -15.99 3.25 9.42
C GLY A 129 -17.38 3.50 9.98
N GLY A 130 -18.25 2.50 9.90
CA GLY A 130 -19.53 2.49 10.62
C GLY A 130 -20.68 3.26 9.97
N THR A 131 -20.50 3.82 8.77
CA THR A 131 -21.58 4.47 8.01
C THR A 131 -21.77 3.79 6.65
N GLU A 132 -23.01 3.74 6.16
CA GLU A 132 -23.31 3.22 4.82
C GLU A 132 -22.59 4.02 3.73
N MET A 133 -22.62 5.36 3.85
CA MET A 133 -21.91 6.27 2.95
C MET A 133 -20.40 5.99 2.92
N GLY A 134 -19.77 5.78 4.08
CA GLY A 134 -18.35 5.45 4.16
C GLY A 134 -18.00 4.15 3.44
N ASN A 135 -18.84 3.12 3.60
CA ASN A 135 -18.67 1.87 2.86
C ASN A 135 -18.80 2.06 1.34
N SER A 136 -19.79 2.84 0.88
CA SER A 136 -19.95 3.17 -0.54
C SER A 136 -18.75 3.94 -1.11
N ILE A 137 -18.18 4.88 -0.33
CA ILE A 137 -16.97 5.61 -0.73
C ILE A 137 -15.79 4.65 -0.87
N LEU A 138 -15.58 3.76 0.10
CA LEU A 138 -14.48 2.78 0.05
C LEU A 138 -14.61 1.82 -1.13
N LEU A 139 -15.83 1.40 -1.46
CA LEU A 139 -16.16 0.61 -2.65
C LEU A 139 -15.86 1.35 -3.95
N GLY A 140 -16.21 2.63 -4.03
CA GLY A 140 -15.97 3.46 -5.22
C GLY A 140 -14.54 3.98 -5.34
N MET A 141 -13.74 3.93 -4.28
CA MET A 141 -12.43 4.60 -4.21
C MET A 141 -11.47 4.11 -5.29
N ASP A 142 -11.41 2.80 -5.57
CA ASP A 142 -10.56 2.25 -6.63
C ASP A 142 -10.93 2.83 -8.00
N ALA A 143 -12.22 2.87 -8.31
CA ALA A 143 -12.72 3.41 -9.57
C ALA A 143 -12.41 4.90 -9.68
N ILE A 144 -12.65 5.67 -8.62
CA ILE A 144 -12.36 7.10 -8.56
C ILE A 144 -10.87 7.36 -8.77
N LEU A 145 -9.99 6.66 -8.03
CA LEU A 145 -8.55 6.81 -8.14
C LEU A 145 -8.04 6.44 -9.53
N LEU A 146 -8.54 5.34 -10.10
CA LEU A 146 -8.17 4.91 -11.44
C LEU A 146 -8.62 5.92 -12.51
N THR A 147 -9.86 6.41 -12.45
CA THR A 147 -10.37 7.42 -13.38
C THR A 147 -9.58 8.72 -13.27
N LEU A 148 -9.31 9.20 -12.06
CA LEU A 148 -8.49 10.41 -11.84
C LEU A 148 -7.07 10.23 -12.37
N TRP A 149 -6.47 9.07 -12.16
CA TRP A 149 -5.13 8.77 -12.66
C TRP A 149 -5.10 8.74 -14.20
N LEU A 150 -6.05 8.06 -14.84
CA LEU A 150 -6.17 8.02 -16.30
C LEU A 150 -6.39 9.41 -16.89
N TRP A 151 -7.25 10.23 -16.26
CA TRP A 151 -7.46 11.61 -16.66
C TRP A 151 -6.19 12.47 -16.54
N TRP A 152 -5.44 12.29 -15.44
CA TRP A 152 -4.17 12.99 -15.23
C TRP A 152 -3.11 12.60 -16.28
N GLU A 153 -2.97 11.29 -16.56
CA GLU A 153 -2.09 10.78 -17.60
C GLU A 153 -2.50 11.32 -18.99
N TYR A 154 -3.79 11.36 -19.30
CA TYR A 154 -4.34 11.95 -20.53
C TYR A 154 -3.91 13.40 -20.70
N LYS A 155 -4.14 14.24 -19.68
CA LYS A 155 -3.80 15.67 -19.73
C LYS A 155 -2.31 15.92 -19.86
N ARG A 156 -1.48 15.10 -19.21
CA ARG A 156 -0.04 15.33 -19.12
C ARG A 156 0.74 14.75 -20.29
N LYS A 157 0.46 13.50 -20.65
CA LYS A 157 1.26 12.75 -21.63
C LYS A 157 0.59 12.68 -23.00
N ARG A 158 -0.61 13.24 -23.17
CA ARG A 158 -1.42 13.16 -24.40
C ARG A 158 -1.43 11.72 -24.89
N ILE A 159 -2.16 10.83 -24.20
CA ILE A 159 -2.38 9.42 -24.54
C ILE A 159 -2.86 9.31 -26.01
N LYS A 160 -1.93 9.41 -26.95
CA LYS A 160 -2.15 9.19 -28.38
C LYS A 160 -1.61 7.82 -28.80
N ASP A 161 -0.73 7.23 -28.00
CA ASP A 161 -0.03 5.98 -28.32
C ASP A 161 -0.35 4.84 -27.33
N PHE A 162 -1.53 4.85 -26.70
CA PHE A 162 -1.92 3.82 -25.71
C PHE A 162 -2.93 2.82 -26.26
N VAL A 163 -3.26 2.90 -27.56
CA VAL A 163 -4.01 1.90 -28.34
C VAL A 163 -3.24 1.63 -29.61
#